data_AF-A0A2S9GHP0-F1
#
_entry.id   AF-A0A2S9GHP0-F1
#
_cell.length_a   1.000
_cell.length_b   1.000
_cell.length_c   1.000
_cell.angle_alpha   90.00
_cell.angle_beta   90.00
_cell.angle_gamma   90.00
#
_symmetry.space_group_name_H-M   'P 1'
#
loop_
_entity.id
_entity.type
_entity.pdbx_description
1 polymer ?
#
loop_
_entity_poly.entity_id
_entity_poly.type
_entity_poly.pdbx_seq_one_letter_code
_entity_poly.pdbx_strand_id
1 'polypeptide(L)' 'MPSGPVGTRRIIELRRGGQAVGGSYLYEGDALITGWHSHEVHQIEYALHGVVEVETDSAHYLLPPQQAAWIPAGLEHQAV' A
#
# COMPACT_ATOMS: atom_id res chain seq x y z
N MET A 1 -29.35 -13.02 4.59
CA MET A 1 -28.10 -13.31 3.85
C MET A 1 -27.03 -13.61 4.88
N PRO A 2 -26.42 -14.80 4.93
CA PRO A 2 -25.44 -15.09 5.96
C PRO A 2 -24.10 -14.44 5.55
N SER A 3 -23.68 -13.42 6.29
CA SER A 3 -22.31 -12.94 6.27
C SER A 3 -21.43 -14.05 6.86
N GLY A 4 -20.70 -14.77 6.00
CA GLY A 4 -19.63 -15.66 6.44
C GLY A 4 -18.57 -14.89 7.23
N PRO A 5 -17.73 -15.58 8.02
CA PRO A 5 -16.69 -14.92 8.76
C PRO A 5 -15.75 -14.23 7.76
N VAL A 6 -15.58 -12.90 7.89
CA VAL A 6 -14.49 -12.18 7.24
C VAL A 6 -13.22 -12.84 7.77
N GLY A 7 -12.58 -13.65 6.95
CA GLY A 7 -11.31 -14.27 7.33
C GLY A 7 -10.37 -13.16 7.77
N THR A 8 -9.79 -13.29 8.96
CA THR A 8 -8.89 -12.28 9.52
C THR A 8 -7.75 -12.06 8.53
N ARG A 9 -7.73 -10.92 7.83
CA ARG A 9 -6.66 -10.63 6.88
C ARG A 9 -5.33 -10.50 7.64
N ARG A 10 -4.26 -11.07 7.13
CA ARG A 10 -2.93 -10.94 7.74
C ARG A 10 -2.37 -9.58 7.35
N ILE A 11 -2.31 -8.66 8.31
CA ILE A 11 -1.67 -7.34 8.16
C ILE A 11 -0.25 -7.43 8.71
N ILE A 12 0.72 -6.96 7.94
CA ILE A 12 2.14 -6.94 8.32
C ILE A 12 2.58 -5.49 8.54
N GLU A 13 3.30 -5.23 9.63
CA GLU A 13 4.01 -3.96 9.81
C GLU A 13 5.32 -4.03 9.02
N LEU A 14 5.37 -3.37 7.86
CA LEU A 14 6.46 -3.53 6.89
C LEU A 14 7.82 -3.06 7.40
N ARG A 15 7.82 -2.05 8.29
CA ARG A 15 9.03 -1.39 8.76
C ARG A 15 9.45 -1.80 10.16
N ARG A 16 8.88 -2.87 10.73
CA ARG A 16 9.20 -3.31 12.09
C ARG A 16 10.72 -3.43 12.31
N GLY A 17 11.27 -2.57 13.17
CA GLY A 17 12.69 -2.53 13.52
C GLY A 17 13.60 -1.72 12.58
N GLY A 18 13.04 -1.07 11.54
CA GLY A 18 13.76 -0.16 10.67
C GLY A 18 14.05 1.19 11.35
N GLN A 19 15.25 1.73 11.15
CA GLN A 19 15.66 3.01 11.75
C GLN A 19 15.57 4.21 10.79
N ALA A 20 15.26 3.98 9.52
CA ALA A 20 15.13 5.09 8.58
C ALA A 20 13.95 5.99 8.99
N VAL A 21 14.13 7.30 8.91
CA VAL A 21 13.06 8.28 9.23
C VAL A 21 12.33 8.75 7.98
N GLY A 22 12.81 8.34 6.80
CA GLY A 22 12.26 8.66 5.49
C GLY A 22 13.21 8.21 4.38
N GLY A 23 12.74 8.26 3.14
CA GLY A 23 13.53 7.89 1.97
C GLY A 23 12.65 7.76 0.72
N SER A 24 13.29 7.39 -0.39
CA SER A 24 12.60 6.95 -1.59
C SER A 24 13.11 5.57 -1.98
N TYR A 25 12.24 4.79 -2.61
CA TYR A 25 12.57 3.48 -3.14
C TYR A 25 11.94 3.37 -4.53
N LEU A 26 12.73 2.98 -5.52
CA LEU A 26 12.25 2.70 -6.86
C LEU A 26 12.01 1.20 -6.97
N TYR A 27 10.77 0.81 -7.27
CA TYR A 27 10.43 -0.56 -7.63
C TYR A 27 10.51 -0.73 -9.16
N GLU A 28 11.25 -1.73 -9.61
CA GLU A 28 11.32 -2.16 -11.01
C GLU A 28 10.92 -3.63 -11.09
N GLY A 29 9.79 -3.92 -11.73
CA GLY A 29 9.28 -5.28 -11.89
C GLY A 29 7.97 -5.29 -12.66
N ASP A 30 7.56 -6.49 -13.09
CA ASP A 30 6.37 -6.67 -13.92
C ASP A 30 5.05 -6.64 -13.12
N ALA A 31 5.11 -6.89 -11.82
CA ALA A 31 3.95 -6.88 -10.92
C ALA A 31 4.36 -6.51 -9.49
N LEU A 32 3.91 -5.35 -9.02
CA LEU A 32 4.02 -4.97 -7.60
C LEU A 32 2.94 -5.73 -6.84
N ILE A 33 3.28 -6.48 -5.79
CA ILE A 33 2.27 -7.09 -4.91
C ILE A 33 2.80 -7.01 -3.48
N THR A 34 2.27 -6.09 -2.70
CA THR A 34 2.73 -5.90 -1.31
C THR A 34 1.99 -6.80 -0.32
N GLY A 35 0.77 -7.22 -0.66
CA GLY A 35 -0.22 -7.71 0.30
C GLY A 35 -0.66 -6.63 1.30
N TRP A 36 -1.62 -6.98 2.17
CA TRP A 36 -2.14 -6.08 3.19
C TRP A 36 -1.10 -5.78 4.28
N HIS A 37 -0.87 -4.50 4.52
CA HIS A 37 0.14 -4.04 5.46
C HIS A 37 -0.16 -2.64 6.00
N SER A 38 0.64 -2.20 6.96
CA SER A 38 0.71 -0.82 7.40
C SER A 38 2.14 -0.46 7.79
N HIS A 39 2.40 0.84 7.93
CA HIS A 39 3.70 1.38 8.33
C HIS A 39 3.51 2.64 9.18
N GLU A 40 4.46 2.92 10.07
CA GLU A 40 4.45 3.99 11.07
C GLU A 40 4.87 5.37 10.53
N VAL A 41 5.23 5.45 9.24
CA VAL A 41 5.55 6.71 8.54
C VAL A 41 4.52 7.02 7.45
N HIS A 42 4.43 8.26 7.00
CA HIS A 42 3.61 8.60 5.83
C HIS A 42 4.33 8.17 4.55
N GLN A 43 3.59 7.70 3.55
CA GLN A 43 4.12 7.30 2.24
C GLN A 43 3.49 8.16 1.13
N ILE A 44 4.30 8.48 0.11
CA ILE A 44 3.81 8.95 -1.18
C ILE A 44 4.11 7.85 -2.19
N GLU A 45 3.10 7.41 -2.92
CA GLU A 45 3.23 6.37 -3.95
C GLU A 45 2.87 6.94 -5.32
N TYR A 46 3.70 6.65 -6.32
CA TYR A 46 3.63 7.24 -7.65
C TYR A 46 4.11 6.26 -8.71
N ALA A 47 3.29 6.05 -9.75
CA ALA A 47 3.65 5.22 -10.88
C ALA A 47 4.45 6.04 -11.93
N LEU A 48 5.70 5.66 -12.18
CA LEU A 48 6.49 6.22 -13.30
C LEU A 48 5.99 5.71 -14.66
N HIS A 49 5.61 4.43 -14.71
CA HIS A 49 5.04 3.74 -15.86
C HIS A 49 3.96 2.75 -15.39
N GLY A 50 3.04 2.39 -16.29
CA GLY A 50 1.93 1.49 -15.93
C GLY A 50 0.89 2.18 -15.05
N VAL A 51 0.20 1.39 -14.23
CA VAL A 51 -0.78 1.85 -13.23
C VAL A 51 -0.48 1.09 -11.95
N VAL A 52 -0.53 1.77 -10.80
CA VAL A 52 -0.53 1.12 -9.49
C VAL A 52 -1.94 1.20 -8.91
N GLU A 53 -2.39 0.11 -8.31
CA GLU A 53 -3.67 0.00 -7.62
C GLU A 53 -3.42 0.08 -6.12
N VAL A 54 -4.08 0.99 -5.41
CA VAL A 54 -4.00 1.07 -3.94
C VAL A 54 -5.38 0.78 -3.35
N GLU A 55 -5.46 -0.29 -2.58
CA GLU A 55 -6.68 -0.69 -1.89
C GLU A 55 -6.58 -0.38 -0.39
N THR A 56 -7.67 0.14 0.16
CA THR A 56 -7.90 0.33 1.60
C THR A 56 -9.23 -0.34 1.97
N ASP A 57 -9.59 -0.36 3.26
CA ASP A 57 -10.94 -0.80 3.67
C ASP A 57 -12.08 0.04 3.07
N SER A 58 -11.79 1.30 2.75
CA SER A 58 -12.81 2.27 2.35
C SER A 58 -12.93 2.45 0.86
N ALA A 59 -11.88 2.17 0.09
CA ALA A 59 -11.85 2.45 -1.34
C ALA A 59 -10.74 1.71 -2.07
N HIS A 60 -10.86 1.70 -3.39
CA HIS A 60 -9.85 1.26 -4.33
C HIS A 60 -9.48 2.43 -5.25
N TYR A 61 -8.21 2.79 -5.29
CA TYR A 61 -7.66 3.91 -6.04
C TYR A 61 -6.76 3.41 -7.18
N LEU A 62 -6.98 3.91 -8.39
CA LEU A 62 -6.09 3.71 -9.52
C LEU A 62 -5.13 4.90 -9.64
N LEU A 63 -3.83 4.62 -9.71
CA LEU A 63 -2.75 5.61 -9.82
C LEU A 63 -2.06 5.47 -11.19
N PRO A 64 -2.59 6.12 -12.25
CA PRO A 64 -1.86 6.27 -13.50
C PRO A 64 -0.65 7.21 -13.33
N PRO A 65 0.24 7.30 -14.34
CA PRO A 65 1.32 8.27 -14.31
C PRO A 65 0.76 9.69 -14.16
N GLN A 66 1.53 10.56 -13.49
CA GLN A 66 1.14 11.94 -13.10
C GLN A 66 0.18 12.04 -11.91
N GLN A 67 -0.24 10.92 -11.31
CA GLN A 67 -0.99 10.91 -10.05
C GLN A 67 -0.19 10.19 -8.97
N ALA A 68 -0.29 10.70 -7.74
CA ALA A 68 0.33 10.11 -6.57
C ALA A 68 -0.70 9.96 -5.45
N ALA A 69 -0.62 8.86 -4.70
CA ALA A 69 -1.35 8.71 -3.45
C ALA A 69 -0.50 9.22 -2.29
N TRP A 70 -1.11 10.01 -1.40
CA TRP A 70 -0.61 10.20 -0.05
C TRP A 70 -1.25 9.14 0.85
N ILE A 71 -0.44 8.26 1.42
CA ILE A 71 -0.87 7.17 2.28
C ILE A 71 -0.49 7.53 3.73
N PRO A 72 -1.48 7.80 4.59
CA PRO A 72 -1.23 8.11 5.99
C PRO A 72 -0.53 6.98 6.76
N ALA A 73 0.32 7.34 7.72
CA ALA A 73 0.88 6.39 8.67
C ALA A 73 -0.24 5.60 9.38
N GLY A 74 -0.04 4.29 9.53
CA GLY A 74 -0.99 3.39 10.17
C GLY A 74 -2.22 3.01 9.33
N LEU A 75 -2.40 3.59 8.13
CA LEU A 75 -3.48 3.17 7.24
C LEU A 75 -3.17 1.76 6.69
N GLU A 76 -4.08 0.82 6.93
CA GLU A 76 -3.98 -0.51 6.33
C GLU A 76 -4.32 -0.43 4.85
N HIS A 77 -3.40 -0.92 4.02
CA HIS A 77 -3.54 -0.90 2.56
C HIS A 77 -2.77 -2.04 1.90
N GLN A 78 -3.03 -2.26 0.62
CA GLN A 78 -2.16 -3.04 -0.27
C GLN A 78 -1.98 -2.29 -1.59
N ALA A 79 -0.80 -2.46 -2.20
CA ALA A 79 -0.51 -1.98 -3.54
C ALA A 79 -0.33 -3.17 -4.50
N VAL A 80 -0.90 -3.03 -5.69
CA VAL A 80 -0.91 -4.01 -6.80
C VAL A 80 -0.52 -3.36 -8.13
#